data_AF-V5IBQ0-F1
#
_entry.id   AF-V5IBQ0-F1
#
_cell.length_a   1.000
_cell.length_b   1.000
_cell.length_c   1.000
_cell.angle_alpha   90.00
_cell.angle_beta   90.00
_cell.angle_gamma   90.00
#
_symmetry.space_group_name_H-M   'P 1'
#
loop_
_entity.id
_entity.type
_entity.pdbx_description
1 polymer ?
#
loop_
_entity_poly.entity_id
_entity_poly.type
_entity_poly.pdbx_seq_one_letter_code
_entity_poly.pdbx_strand_id
1 'polypeptide(L)'
;MVVLEQLLGFVEAAGAVLAVWDLASFSQSRDPNRAALAQYVTRVLSALNLTLHNKSAKYEDTALQAVFRLNNLHYVLRALTRSGLLEVVEGYESSLGQQYLDQIRDQKRLYSQSWSRVLHYVLEVDRPLSPSAKLKDKDRQTIKDKFTGFNRELDELFRVQKAYAVPDVELRESLKRDNKEFVLPKYKLFYDKYTAVPFTKNPDKYLKYSPLDVSNLIDRFFDAAA
;
A
#
# COMPACT_ATOMS: atom_id res chain seq x y z
N MET A 1 14.37 -25.37 3.19
CA MET A 1 13.35 -26.37 3.57
C MET A 1 11.94 -25.77 3.70
N VAL A 2 11.77 -24.58 4.28
CA VAL A 2 10.44 -23.95 4.52
C VAL A 2 9.61 -23.66 3.24
N VAL A 3 10.25 -23.48 2.08
CA VAL A 3 9.56 -23.20 0.80
C VAL A 3 8.83 -24.43 0.24
N LEU A 4 9.33 -25.64 0.49
CA LEU A 4 8.69 -26.89 0.03
C LEU A 4 7.46 -27.25 0.89
N GLU A 5 7.46 -26.90 2.17
CA GLU A 5 6.31 -27.15 3.06
C GLU A 5 5.14 -26.21 2.78
N GLN A 6 5.40 -24.96 2.35
CA GLN A 6 4.34 -24.06 1.92
C GLN A 6 3.72 -24.50 0.59
N LEU A 7 4.48 -25.16 -0.29
CA LEU A 7 4.01 -25.73 -1.56
C LEU A 7 3.04 -26.92 -1.39
N LEU A 8 3.00 -27.57 -0.22
CA LEU A 8 2.05 -28.65 0.04
C LEU A 8 0.58 -28.17 -0.04
N GLY A 9 0.31 -26.93 0.37
CA GLY A 9 -1.00 -26.29 0.21
C GLY A 9 -1.34 -25.86 -1.21
N PHE A 10 -0.38 -25.95 -2.15
CA PHE A 10 -0.54 -25.61 -3.56
C PHE A 10 -0.52 -26.84 -4.48
N VAL A 11 -0.52 -28.06 -3.93
CA VAL A 11 -0.44 -29.31 -4.71
C VAL A 11 -1.61 -29.47 -5.68
N GLU A 12 -2.84 -29.09 -5.27
CA GLU A 12 -4.01 -29.18 -6.15
C GLU A 12 -3.97 -28.15 -7.28
N ALA A 13 -3.55 -26.92 -6.99
CA ALA A 13 -3.40 -25.86 -8.00
C ALA A 13 -2.25 -26.17 -8.97
N ALA A 14 -1.12 -26.67 -8.47
CA ALA A 14 0.00 -27.13 -9.28
C ALA A 14 -0.39 -28.36 -10.12
N GLY A 15 -1.19 -29.28 -9.56
CA GLY A 15 -1.70 -30.48 -10.24
C GLY A 15 -2.63 -30.17 -11.41
N ALA A 16 -3.55 -29.21 -11.26
CA ALA A 16 -4.41 -28.76 -12.35
C ALA A 16 -3.62 -28.07 -13.48
N VAL A 17 -2.57 -27.32 -13.13
CA VAL A 17 -1.66 -26.67 -14.09
C VAL A 17 -0.85 -27.70 -14.90
N LEU A 18 -0.50 -28.84 -14.28
CA LEU A 18 0.22 -29.95 -14.92
C LEU A 18 -0.64 -30.78 -15.88
N ALA A 19 -1.97 -30.68 -15.86
CA ALA A 19 -2.85 -31.50 -16.71
C ALA A 19 -3.00 -30.97 -18.15
N VAL A 20 -2.59 -29.73 -18.43
CA VAL A 20 -2.86 -29.04 -19.71
C VAL A 20 -1.55 -28.78 -20.47
N TRP A 21 -0.82 -29.80 -20.89
CA TRP A 21 0.41 -29.59 -21.69
C TRP A 21 0.05 -29.32 -23.15
N ASP A 22 0.29 -28.10 -23.64
CA ASP A 22 0.07 -27.80 -25.06
C ASP A 22 1.35 -28.11 -25.87
N LEU A 23 1.57 -29.41 -26.08
CA LEU A 23 2.75 -29.97 -26.76
C LEU A 23 2.97 -29.41 -28.17
N ALA A 24 1.91 -28.96 -28.84
CA ALA A 24 1.98 -28.43 -30.21
C ALA A 24 2.76 -27.10 -30.27
N SER A 25 2.62 -26.25 -29.25
CA SER A 25 3.27 -24.93 -29.18
C SER A 25 4.80 -25.00 -29.02
N PHE A 26 5.33 -26.08 -28.43
CA PHE A 26 6.76 -26.22 -28.17
C PHE A 26 7.56 -26.63 -29.41
N SER A 27 6.93 -27.31 -30.37
CA SER A 27 7.58 -27.82 -31.58
C SER A 27 8.16 -26.74 -32.50
N GLN A 28 7.69 -25.49 -32.37
CA GLN A 28 8.14 -24.33 -33.16
C GLN A 28 9.15 -23.44 -32.42
N SER A 29 9.43 -23.73 -31.14
CA SER A 29 10.38 -22.96 -30.34
C SER A 29 11.83 -23.36 -30.63
N ARG A 30 12.72 -22.37 -30.70
CA ARG A 30 14.18 -22.58 -30.81
C ARG A 30 14.77 -23.29 -29.58
N ASP A 31 14.08 -23.23 -28.45
CA ASP A 31 14.35 -23.96 -27.20
C ASP A 31 13.02 -24.43 -26.58
N PRO A 32 12.56 -25.66 -26.90
CA PRO A 32 11.26 -26.17 -26.44
C PRO A 32 11.21 -26.38 -24.93
N ASN A 33 12.34 -26.73 -24.30
CA ASN A 33 12.40 -26.97 -22.87
C ASN A 33 12.27 -25.66 -22.09
N ARG A 34 12.94 -24.59 -22.55
CA ARG A 34 12.83 -23.26 -21.95
C ARG A 34 11.42 -22.68 -22.12
N ALA A 35 10.79 -22.88 -23.28
CA ALA A 35 9.40 -22.47 -23.51
C ALA A 35 8.40 -23.23 -22.61
N ALA A 36 8.58 -24.54 -22.44
CA ALA A 36 7.75 -25.35 -21.54
C ALA A 36 7.88 -24.90 -20.08
N LEU A 37 9.10 -24.61 -19.64
CA LEU A 37 9.34 -24.06 -18.31
C LEU A 37 8.68 -22.69 -18.14
N ALA A 38 8.82 -21.79 -19.11
CA ALA A 38 8.22 -20.46 -19.06
C ALA A 38 6.69 -20.53 -18.95
N GLN A 39 6.05 -21.34 -19.79
CA GLN A 39 4.60 -21.54 -19.77
C GLN A 39 4.13 -22.14 -18.43
N TYR A 40 4.86 -23.14 -17.91
CA TYR A 40 4.56 -23.73 -16.60
C TYR A 40 4.64 -22.67 -15.49
N VAL A 41 5.70 -21.88 -15.45
CA VAL A 41 5.89 -20.82 -14.44
C VAL A 41 4.79 -19.77 -14.55
N THR A 42 4.43 -19.26 -15.74
CA THR A 42 3.33 -18.30 -15.92
C THR A 42 2.02 -18.82 -15.32
N ARG A 43 1.70 -20.10 -15.51
CA ARG A 43 0.48 -20.71 -14.96
C ARG A 43 0.51 -20.85 -13.45
N VAL A 44 1.65 -21.27 -12.89
CA VAL A 44 1.85 -21.33 -11.44
C VAL A 44 1.70 -19.94 -10.82
N LEU A 45 2.30 -18.90 -11.44
CA LEU A 45 2.17 -17.51 -10.99
C LEU A 45 0.73 -17.00 -11.08
N SER A 46 0.01 -17.35 -12.13
CA SER A 46 -1.41 -17.02 -12.29
C SER A 46 -2.27 -17.64 -11.19
N ALA A 47 -2.07 -18.93 -10.90
CA ALA A 47 -2.76 -19.63 -9.83
C ALA A 47 -2.41 -19.08 -8.43
N LEU A 48 -1.13 -18.73 -8.22
CA LEU A 48 -0.67 -18.06 -7.00
C LEU A 48 -1.36 -16.70 -6.83
N ASN A 49 -1.39 -15.87 -7.86
CA ASN A 49 -2.02 -14.54 -7.82
C ASN A 49 -3.52 -14.63 -7.50
N LEU A 50 -4.24 -15.58 -8.09
CA LEU A 50 -5.65 -15.83 -7.74
C LEU A 50 -5.82 -16.28 -6.29
N THR A 51 -4.94 -17.15 -5.80
CA THR A 51 -4.97 -17.62 -4.40
C THR A 51 -4.71 -16.48 -3.42
N LEU A 52 -3.71 -15.64 -3.71
CA LEU A 52 -3.39 -14.44 -2.93
C LEU A 52 -4.55 -13.44 -2.97
N HIS A 53 -5.20 -13.28 -4.12
CA HIS A 53 -6.41 -12.47 -4.25
C HIS A 53 -7.49 -12.96 -3.28
N ASN A 54 -7.86 -14.23 -3.36
CA ASN A 54 -8.92 -14.82 -2.54
C ASN A 54 -8.59 -14.80 -1.04
N LYS A 55 -7.32 -14.99 -0.68
CA LYS A 55 -6.88 -14.93 0.72
C LYS A 55 -6.94 -13.50 1.26
N SER A 56 -6.52 -12.51 0.47
CA SER A 56 -6.60 -11.11 0.87
C SER A 56 -8.04 -10.66 1.11
N ALA A 57 -9.00 -11.12 0.30
CA ALA A 57 -10.41 -10.74 0.42
C ALA A 57 -11.07 -11.17 1.74
N LYS A 58 -10.39 -11.98 2.56
CA LYS A 58 -10.85 -12.39 3.90
C LYS A 58 -10.58 -11.34 4.98
N TYR A 59 -9.68 -10.38 4.74
CA TYR A 59 -9.48 -9.28 5.69
C TYR A 59 -10.61 -8.26 5.53
N GLU A 60 -11.19 -7.79 6.64
CA GLU A 60 -12.22 -6.75 6.60
C GLU A 60 -11.66 -5.38 6.17
N ASP A 61 -10.45 -5.06 6.62
CA ASP A 61 -9.77 -3.81 6.29
C ASP A 61 -9.16 -3.86 4.88
N THR A 62 -9.67 -3.04 3.96
CA THR A 62 -9.22 -2.94 2.58
C THR A 62 -7.76 -2.52 2.45
N ALA A 63 -7.24 -1.70 3.37
CA ALA A 63 -5.83 -1.33 3.41
C ALA A 63 -4.95 -2.51 3.80
N LEU A 64 -5.42 -3.37 4.72
CA LEU A 64 -4.73 -4.61 5.07
C LEU A 64 -4.74 -5.60 3.89
N GLN A 65 -5.86 -5.70 3.16
CA GLN A 65 -5.91 -6.50 1.92
C GLN A 65 -4.82 -6.05 0.94
N ALA A 66 -4.71 -4.74 0.73
CA ALA A 66 -3.72 -4.15 -0.17
C ALA A 66 -2.28 -4.40 0.28
N VAL A 67 -1.98 -4.18 1.57
CA VAL A 67 -0.64 -4.43 2.15
C VAL A 67 -0.26 -5.91 2.05
N PHE A 68 -1.20 -6.83 2.33
CA PHE A 68 -0.97 -8.26 2.17
C PHE A 68 -0.56 -8.59 0.73
N ARG A 69 -1.31 -8.10 -0.26
CA ARG A 69 -0.98 -8.34 -1.67
C ARG A 69 0.35 -7.71 -2.05
N LEU A 70 0.60 -6.48 -1.61
CA LEU A 70 1.83 -5.76 -1.89
C LEU A 70 3.07 -6.54 -1.41
N ASN A 71 3.03 -7.07 -0.18
CA ASN A 71 4.11 -7.90 0.36
C ASN A 71 4.40 -9.12 -0.53
N ASN A 72 3.34 -9.84 -0.94
CA ASN A 72 3.49 -11.06 -1.72
C ASN A 72 3.93 -10.78 -3.16
N LEU A 73 3.34 -9.77 -3.81
CA LEU A 73 3.72 -9.37 -5.16
C LEU A 73 5.18 -8.90 -5.22
N HIS A 74 5.60 -8.08 -4.25
CA HIS A 74 6.97 -7.61 -4.15
C HIS A 74 7.95 -8.77 -3.92
N TYR A 75 7.60 -9.70 -3.02
CA TYR A 75 8.40 -10.90 -2.78
C TYR A 75 8.55 -11.77 -4.03
N VAL A 76 7.45 -12.04 -4.74
CA VAL A 76 7.44 -12.86 -5.96
C VAL A 76 8.29 -12.20 -7.04
N LEU A 77 8.10 -10.91 -7.30
CA LEU A 77 8.89 -10.18 -8.30
C LEU A 77 10.38 -10.27 -7.97
N ARG A 78 10.77 -9.98 -6.73
CA ARG A 78 12.17 -10.10 -6.28
C ARG A 78 12.71 -11.52 -6.41
N ALA A 79 11.92 -12.54 -6.08
CA ALA A 79 12.32 -13.93 -6.20
C ALA A 79 12.57 -14.32 -7.66
N LEU A 80 11.66 -13.93 -8.56
CA LEU A 80 11.79 -14.15 -10.01
C LEU A 80 13.01 -13.45 -10.60
N THR A 81 13.26 -12.20 -10.20
CA THR A 81 14.43 -11.43 -10.66
C THR A 81 15.74 -12.08 -10.16
N ARG A 82 15.84 -12.40 -8.86
CA ARG A 82 17.07 -12.97 -8.28
C ARG A 82 17.41 -14.34 -8.83
N SER A 83 16.41 -15.15 -9.17
CA SER A 83 16.64 -16.49 -9.73
C SER A 83 16.91 -16.47 -11.24
N GLY A 84 16.84 -15.32 -11.91
CA GLY A 84 16.89 -15.21 -13.38
C GLY A 84 15.66 -15.82 -14.08
N LEU A 85 14.63 -16.23 -13.33
CA LEU A 85 13.42 -16.82 -13.91
C LEU A 85 12.58 -15.78 -14.63
N LEU A 86 12.65 -14.51 -14.19
CA LEU A 86 11.95 -13.43 -14.87
C LEU A 86 12.38 -13.35 -16.35
N GLU A 87 13.68 -13.35 -16.63
CA GLU A 87 14.21 -13.31 -18.01
C GLU A 87 13.84 -14.55 -18.83
N VAL A 88 13.75 -15.71 -18.19
CA VAL A 88 13.30 -16.95 -18.84
C VAL A 88 11.83 -16.83 -19.27
N VAL A 89 10.98 -16.34 -18.37
CA VAL A 89 9.54 -16.20 -18.63
C VAL A 89 9.25 -15.05 -19.59
N GLU A 90 9.97 -13.93 -19.48
CA GLU A 90 9.81 -12.78 -20.40
C GLU A 90 10.25 -13.09 -21.83
N GLY A 91 11.06 -14.13 -22.04
CA GLY A 91 11.32 -14.69 -23.37
C GLY A 91 10.09 -15.33 -24.04
N TYR A 92 9.03 -15.61 -23.26
CA TYR A 92 7.75 -16.15 -23.72
C TYR A 92 6.59 -15.15 -23.53
N GLU A 93 6.55 -14.50 -22.36
CA GLU A 93 5.55 -13.50 -21.97
C GLU A 93 6.25 -12.20 -21.58
N SER A 94 6.57 -11.36 -22.57
CA SER A 94 7.42 -10.18 -22.41
C SER A 94 6.88 -9.07 -21.49
N SER A 95 5.64 -9.19 -21.00
CA SER A 95 5.00 -8.18 -20.16
C SER A 95 4.95 -8.55 -18.68
N LEU A 96 5.41 -9.75 -18.29
CA LEU A 96 5.22 -10.25 -16.93
C LEU A 96 5.82 -9.32 -15.86
N GLY A 97 7.06 -8.86 -16.02
CA GLY A 97 7.68 -7.95 -15.06
C GLY A 97 6.90 -6.64 -14.93
N GLN A 98 6.46 -6.07 -16.05
CA GLN A 98 5.65 -4.85 -16.06
C GLN A 98 4.29 -5.07 -15.39
N GLN A 99 3.62 -6.20 -15.61
CA GLN A 99 2.36 -6.53 -14.95
C GLN A 99 2.51 -6.56 -13.41
N TYR A 100 3.58 -7.15 -12.88
CA TYR A 100 3.85 -7.14 -11.44
C TYR A 100 4.07 -5.72 -10.90
N LEU A 101 4.82 -4.89 -11.63
CA LEU A 101 5.04 -3.49 -11.26
C LEU A 101 3.74 -2.69 -11.23
N ASP A 102 2.85 -2.91 -12.21
CA ASP A 102 1.54 -2.26 -12.27
C ASP A 102 0.64 -2.72 -11.13
N GLN A 103 0.59 -4.02 -10.84
CA GLN A 103 -0.17 -4.54 -9.70
C GLN A 103 0.36 -3.98 -8.36
N ILE A 104 1.68 -3.89 -8.19
CA ILE A 104 2.30 -3.26 -7.01
C ILE A 104 1.86 -1.80 -6.87
N ARG A 105 1.88 -1.05 -7.98
CA ARG A 105 1.43 0.36 -8.03
C ARG A 105 -0.04 0.49 -7.63
N ASP A 106 -0.89 -0.40 -8.13
CA ASP A 106 -2.32 -0.43 -7.80
C ASP A 106 -2.56 -0.74 -6.32
N GLN A 107 -1.81 -1.70 -5.74
CA GLN A 107 -1.91 -1.99 -4.32
C GLN A 107 -1.44 -0.81 -3.46
N LYS A 108 -0.37 -0.11 -3.85
CA LYS A 108 0.04 1.14 -3.18
C LYS A 108 -1.07 2.20 -3.23
N ARG A 109 -1.74 2.35 -4.38
CA ARG A 109 -2.87 3.28 -4.54
C ARG A 109 -4.07 2.89 -3.68
N LEU A 110 -4.41 1.60 -3.59
CA LEU A 110 -5.50 1.13 -2.75
C LEU A 110 -5.19 1.36 -1.27
N TYR A 111 -3.96 1.04 -0.84
CA TYR A 111 -3.51 1.30 0.52
C TYR A 111 -3.56 2.80 0.87
N SER A 112 -3.15 3.70 -0.04
CA SER A 112 -3.15 5.14 0.25
C SER A 112 -4.55 5.72 0.49
N GLN A 113 -5.61 5.04 0.03
CA GLN A 113 -6.99 5.44 0.32
C GLN A 113 -7.34 5.36 1.81
N SER A 114 -6.59 4.61 2.61
CA SER A 114 -6.72 4.60 4.08
C SER A 114 -6.58 5.99 4.72
N TRP A 115 -5.80 6.87 4.08
CA TRP A 115 -5.63 8.26 4.53
C TRP A 115 -6.84 9.15 4.24
N SER A 116 -7.84 8.71 3.48
CA SER A 116 -8.98 9.55 3.07
C SER A 116 -9.75 10.10 4.27
N ARG A 117 -9.92 9.30 5.34
CA ARG A 117 -10.60 9.72 6.57
C ARG A 117 -9.85 10.83 7.30
N VAL A 118 -8.52 10.74 7.34
CA VAL A 118 -7.65 11.78 7.92
C VAL A 118 -7.67 13.03 7.04
N LEU A 119 -7.53 12.86 5.72
CA LEU A 119 -7.46 13.95 4.75
C LEU A 119 -8.76 14.73 4.62
N HIS A 120 -9.91 14.10 4.87
CA HIS A 120 -11.21 14.77 4.87
C HIS A 120 -11.23 16.05 5.73
N TYR A 121 -10.52 16.05 6.86
CA TYR A 121 -10.49 17.20 7.76
C TYR A 121 -9.56 18.34 7.33
N VAL A 122 -8.64 18.08 6.37
CA VAL A 122 -7.55 19.01 6.02
C VAL A 122 -7.52 19.39 4.54
N LEU A 123 -8.38 18.81 3.71
CA LEU A 123 -8.47 19.13 2.28
C LEU A 123 -9.30 20.39 1.99
N GLU A 124 -10.31 20.71 2.82
CA GLU A 124 -11.16 21.88 2.63
C GLU A 124 -10.53 23.19 3.15
N VAL A 125 -9.25 23.40 2.85
CA VAL A 125 -8.50 24.60 3.23
C VAL A 125 -8.83 25.77 2.29
N ASP A 126 -9.49 25.54 1.16
CA ASP A 126 -9.70 26.55 0.10
C ASP A 126 -10.73 27.64 0.41
N ARG A 127 -11.45 27.60 1.54
CA ARG A 127 -12.23 28.78 1.93
C ARG A 127 -11.28 29.93 2.28
N PRO A 128 -11.35 31.07 1.59
CA PRO A 128 -10.58 32.25 1.99
C PRO A 128 -11.03 32.64 3.39
N LEU A 129 -10.11 32.64 4.35
CA LEU A 129 -10.31 33.40 5.57
C LEU A 129 -10.09 34.86 5.17
N SER A 130 -11.09 35.72 5.32
CA SER A 130 -10.91 37.15 5.06
C SER A 130 -9.78 37.66 5.97
N PRO A 131 -8.67 38.20 5.42
CA PRO A 131 -7.50 38.60 6.20
C PRO A 131 -7.78 39.71 7.24
N SER A 132 -8.91 40.40 7.09
CA SER A 132 -9.26 41.61 7.81
C SER A 132 -10.57 41.51 8.62
N ALA A 133 -11.25 40.36 8.60
CA ALA A 133 -12.44 40.14 9.41
C ALA A 133 -12.12 39.29 10.66
N LYS A 134 -12.56 39.76 11.84
CA LYS A 134 -12.56 38.92 13.05
C LYS A 134 -13.23 37.59 12.74
N LEU A 135 -12.55 36.49 13.02
CA LEU A 135 -13.08 35.14 12.81
C LEU A 135 -14.44 35.00 13.53
N LYS A 136 -15.47 34.56 12.81
CA LYS A 136 -16.80 34.33 13.40
C LYS A 136 -16.75 33.11 14.31
N ASP A 137 -17.60 33.06 15.33
CA ASP A 137 -17.62 31.93 16.28
C ASP A 137 -17.89 30.59 15.59
N LYS A 138 -18.71 30.59 14.53
CA LYS A 138 -18.95 29.42 13.68
C LYS A 138 -17.68 28.93 12.98
N ASP A 139 -16.85 29.84 12.48
CA ASP A 139 -15.58 29.49 11.84
C ASP A 139 -14.60 28.93 12.87
N ARG A 140 -14.56 29.53 14.08
CA ARG A 140 -13.73 29.02 15.20
C ARG A 140 -14.13 27.60 15.58
N GLN A 141 -15.44 27.35 15.68
CA GLN A 141 -15.95 26.01 15.99
C GLN A 141 -15.59 25.01 14.88
N THR A 142 -15.75 25.40 13.62
CA THR A 142 -15.38 24.55 12.48
C THR A 142 -13.90 24.17 12.51
N ILE A 143 -13.00 25.10 12.84
CA ILE A 143 -11.55 24.82 12.96
C ILE A 143 -11.29 23.82 14.09
N LYS A 144 -11.93 24.02 15.26
CA LYS A 144 -11.83 23.09 16.41
C LYS A 144 -12.30 21.68 16.03
N ASP A 145 -13.42 21.58 15.31
CA ASP A 145 -13.98 20.30 14.89
C ASP A 145 -13.05 19.60 13.88
N LYS A 146 -12.44 20.36 12.97
CA LYS A 146 -11.44 19.83 12.01
C LYS A 146 -10.20 19.27 12.70
N PHE A 147 -9.60 20.01 13.63
CA PHE A 147 -8.46 19.51 14.40
C PHE A 147 -8.85 18.28 15.24
N THR A 148 -10.00 18.31 15.90
CA THR A 148 -10.47 17.19 16.73
C THR A 148 -10.70 15.93 15.89
N GLY A 149 -11.35 16.09 14.73
CA GLY A 149 -11.56 15.00 13.77
C GLY A 149 -10.26 14.44 13.23
N PHE A 150 -9.36 15.31 12.77
CA PHE A 150 -8.02 14.91 12.31
C PHE A 150 -7.28 14.09 13.37
N ASN A 151 -7.22 14.58 14.62
CA ASN A 151 -6.52 13.90 15.72
C ASN A 151 -7.09 12.49 15.95
N ARG A 152 -8.43 12.36 15.98
CA ARG A 152 -9.10 11.08 16.19
C ARG A 152 -8.81 10.09 15.06
N GLU A 153 -8.96 10.52 13.81
CA GLU A 153 -8.74 9.63 12.67
C GLU A 153 -7.25 9.26 12.52
N LEU A 154 -6.33 10.17 12.84
CA LEU A 154 -4.89 9.88 12.83
C LEU A 154 -4.51 8.89 13.93
N ASP A 155 -5.05 9.05 15.14
CA ASP A 155 -4.83 8.11 16.25
C ASP A 155 -5.28 6.70 15.87
N GLU A 156 -6.46 6.58 15.25
CA GLU A 156 -7.00 5.29 14.81
C GLU A 156 -6.18 4.69 13.67
N LEU A 157 -5.80 5.50 12.67
CA LEU A 157 -4.95 5.06 11.57
C LEU A 157 -3.60 4.56 12.08
N PHE A 158 -2.95 5.29 12.99
CA PHE A 158 -1.70 4.89 13.60
C PHE A 158 -1.84 3.58 14.38
N ARG A 159 -2.91 3.43 15.18
CA ARG A 159 -3.20 2.21 15.94
C ARG A 159 -3.28 0.98 15.03
N VAL A 160 -4.00 1.10 13.92
CA VAL A 160 -4.19 0.00 12.96
C VAL A 160 -2.90 -0.27 12.17
N GLN A 161 -2.30 0.74 11.56
CA GLN A 161 -1.16 0.55 10.65
C GLN A 161 0.14 0.18 11.35
N LYS A 162 0.29 0.49 12.64
CA LYS A 162 1.41 -0.02 13.43
C LYS A 162 1.40 -1.56 13.52
N ALA A 163 0.22 -2.17 13.50
CA ALA A 163 0.06 -3.62 13.57
C ALA A 163 0.28 -4.33 12.22
N TYR A 164 0.39 -3.60 11.12
CA TYR A 164 0.63 -4.19 9.81
C TYR A 164 2.07 -4.71 9.70
N ALA A 165 2.23 -5.88 9.10
CA ALA A 165 3.54 -6.45 8.83
C ALA A 165 3.96 -6.13 7.39
N VAL A 166 5.10 -5.48 7.20
CA VAL A 166 5.76 -5.31 5.90
C VAL A 166 7.19 -5.80 6.05
N PRO A 167 7.48 -7.10 5.82
CA PRO A 167 8.78 -7.69 6.16
C PRO A 167 9.96 -7.13 5.37
N ASP A 168 9.72 -6.74 4.12
CA ASP A 168 10.74 -6.16 3.26
C ASP A 168 11.04 -4.71 3.67
N VAL A 169 12.30 -4.43 4.01
CA VAL A 169 12.73 -3.12 4.52
C VAL A 169 12.63 -2.04 3.44
N GLU A 170 13.00 -2.33 2.20
CA GLU A 170 12.96 -1.34 1.12
C GLU A 170 11.52 -0.94 0.81
N LEU A 171 10.63 -1.93 0.72
CA LEU A 171 9.20 -1.71 0.55
C LEU A 171 8.60 -0.93 1.71
N ARG A 172 8.93 -1.30 2.96
CA ARG A 172 8.46 -0.63 4.17
C ARG A 172 8.85 0.85 4.18
N GLU A 173 10.12 1.13 3.94
CA GLU A 173 10.63 2.51 3.93
C GLU A 173 10.08 3.29 2.72
N SER A 174 9.87 2.64 1.57
CA SER A 174 9.16 3.25 0.44
C SER A 174 7.72 3.64 0.81
N LEU A 175 6.96 2.77 1.48
CA LEU A 175 5.59 3.08 1.90
C LEU A 175 5.54 4.24 2.90
N LYS A 176 6.49 4.31 3.84
CA LYS A 176 6.61 5.44 4.78
C LYS A 176 6.89 6.75 4.05
N ARG A 177 7.79 6.74 3.06
CA ARG A 177 8.05 7.92 2.21
C ARG A 177 6.81 8.34 1.42
N ASP A 178 6.18 7.40 0.72
CA ASP A 178 4.97 7.64 -0.08
C ASP A 178 3.85 8.25 0.79
N ASN A 179 3.67 7.73 2.02
CA ASN A 179 2.72 8.28 3.01
C ASN A 179 3.04 9.74 3.39
N LYS A 180 4.30 10.03 3.70
CA LYS A 180 4.75 11.37 4.08
C LYS A 180 4.52 12.37 2.94
N GLU A 181 4.93 12.02 1.73
CA GLU A 181 4.74 12.83 0.53
C GLU A 181 3.25 13.08 0.24
N PHE A 182 2.40 12.09 0.50
CA PHE A 182 0.97 12.21 0.26
C PHE A 182 0.26 13.13 1.26
N VAL A 183 0.65 13.09 2.54
CA VAL A 183 -0.12 13.70 3.64
C VAL A 183 0.48 15.00 4.17
N LEU A 184 1.81 15.05 4.37
CA LEU A 184 2.46 16.17 5.06
C LEU A 184 2.26 17.52 4.37
N PRO A 185 2.33 17.66 3.04
CA PRO A 185 2.11 18.96 2.39
C PRO A 185 0.71 19.53 2.67
N LYS A 186 -0.32 18.67 2.65
CA LYS A 186 -1.71 19.06 2.91
C LYS A 186 -1.92 19.43 4.37
N TYR A 187 -1.38 18.61 5.28
CA TYR A 187 -1.49 18.88 6.71
C TYR A 187 -0.74 20.14 7.13
N LYS A 188 0.47 20.35 6.60
CA LYS A 188 1.27 21.55 6.87
C LYS A 188 0.53 22.82 6.44
N LEU A 189 -0.05 22.83 5.23
CA LEU A 189 -0.85 23.96 4.76
C LEU A 189 -2.05 24.24 5.69
N PHE A 190 -2.78 23.21 6.10
CA PHE A 190 -3.88 23.32 7.05
C PHE A 190 -3.41 23.86 8.42
N TYR A 191 -2.34 23.28 8.95
CA TYR A 191 -1.78 23.62 10.25
C TYR A 191 -1.31 25.09 10.28
N ASP A 192 -0.45 25.49 9.34
CA ASP A 192 0.13 26.82 9.27
C ASP A 192 -0.95 27.90 9.08
N LYS A 193 -1.99 27.61 8.27
CA LYS A 193 -3.11 28.53 8.06
C LYS A 193 -3.90 28.80 9.35
N TYR A 194 -4.23 27.74 10.10
CA TYR A 194 -5.16 27.88 11.22
C TYR A 194 -4.47 28.18 12.56
N THR A 195 -3.17 27.92 12.69
CA THR A 195 -2.37 28.35 13.86
C THR A 195 -2.10 29.86 13.83
N ALA A 196 -2.04 30.47 12.64
CA ALA A 196 -1.88 31.91 12.46
C ALA A 196 -3.12 32.73 12.89
N VAL A 197 -4.26 32.09 13.19
CA VAL A 197 -5.49 32.76 13.62
C VAL A 197 -5.90 32.36 15.04
N PRO A 198 -6.42 33.29 15.87
CA PRO A 198 -6.71 33.01 17.28
C PRO A 198 -8.02 32.23 17.48
N PHE A 199 -8.19 31.05 16.89
CA PHE A 199 -9.47 30.30 16.87
C PHE A 199 -9.92 29.74 18.22
N THR A 200 -9.02 29.64 19.20
CA THR A 200 -9.28 29.08 20.54
C THR A 200 -8.45 29.77 21.61
N LYS A 201 -8.92 29.74 22.87
CA LYS A 201 -8.15 30.17 24.05
C LYS A 201 -7.27 29.03 24.61
N ASN A 202 -7.54 27.79 24.22
CA ASN A 202 -6.82 26.60 24.68
C ASN A 202 -6.25 25.84 23.47
N PRO A 203 -5.12 26.29 22.88
CA PRO A 203 -4.55 25.69 21.67
C PRO A 203 -4.14 24.23 21.86
N ASP A 204 -3.54 23.88 23.00
CA ASP A 204 -3.01 22.54 23.29
C ASP A 204 -4.08 21.43 23.22
N LYS A 205 -5.35 21.78 23.44
CA LYS A 205 -6.47 20.84 23.30
C LYS A 205 -6.67 20.38 21.86
N TYR A 206 -6.36 21.23 20.87
CA TYR A 206 -6.67 21.00 19.46
C TYR A 206 -5.41 20.74 18.63
N LEU A 207 -4.32 21.45 18.90
CA LEU A 207 -3.03 21.34 18.22
C LEU A 207 -2.18 20.19 18.79
N LYS A 208 -2.75 18.97 18.84
CA LYS A 208 -2.12 17.79 19.43
C LYS A 208 -0.86 17.34 18.67
N TYR A 209 -0.85 17.52 17.36
CA TYR A 209 0.22 17.09 16.47
C TYR A 209 0.74 18.26 15.65
N SER A 210 2.05 18.49 15.66
CA SER A 210 2.72 19.30 14.65
C SER A 210 2.95 18.48 13.37
N PRO A 211 3.26 19.11 12.22
CA PRO A 211 3.66 18.37 11.03
C PRO A 211 4.86 17.43 11.25
N LEU A 212 5.78 17.80 12.15
CA LEU A 212 6.90 16.94 12.54
C LEU A 212 6.42 15.73 13.34
N ASP A 213 5.47 15.89 14.25
CA ASP A 213 4.90 14.78 15.01
C ASP A 213 4.18 13.78 14.10
N VAL A 214 3.43 14.26 13.10
CA VAL A 214 2.79 13.40 12.08
C VAL A 214 3.86 12.63 11.29
N SER A 215 4.95 13.28 10.90
CA SER A 215 6.08 12.61 10.23
C SER A 215 6.66 11.50 11.11
N ASN A 216 6.91 11.78 12.39
CA ASN A 216 7.47 10.82 13.34
C ASN A 216 6.52 9.66 13.65
N LEU A 217 5.20 9.88 13.62
CA LEU A 217 4.21 8.82 13.72
C LEU A 217 4.27 7.86 12.53
N ILE A 218 4.42 8.39 11.31
CA ILE A 218 4.54 7.58 10.09
C ILE A 218 5.82 6.73 10.13
N ASP A 219 6.90 7.22 10.72
CA ASP A 219 8.16 6.45 10.87
C ASP A 219 8.00 5.17 11.69
N ARG A 220 6.97 5.12 12.55
CA ARG A 220 6.61 4.00 13.42
C ARG A 220 5.47 3.15 12.85
N PHE A 221 5.09 3.37 11.59
CA PHE A 221 4.19 2.45 10.90
C PHE A 221 4.91 1.15 10.59
N PHE A 222 4.14 0.06 10.55
CA PHE A 222 4.61 -1.29 10.22
C PHE A 222 5.60 -1.90 11.23
N ASP A 223 5.61 -1.41 12.48
CA ASP A 223 6.50 -1.89 13.55
C ASP A 223 6.28 -3.36 13.93
N ALA A 224 5.14 -3.98 13.59
CA ALA A 224 4.89 -5.39 13.88
C ALA A 224 5.88 -6.36 13.20
N ALA A 225 6.60 -5.90 12.17
CA ALA A 225 7.62 -6.67 11.46
C ALA A 225 9.03 -6.06 11.55
N ALA A 226 9.22 -5.07 12.44
CA ALA A 226 10.50 -4.38 12.66
C ALA A 226 11.41 -5.14 13.63
#